data_AF-A0A7C3YIT1-F1
#
_entry.id   AF-A0A7C3YIT1-F1
#
_cell.length_a   1.000
_cell.length_b   1.000
_cell.length_c   1.000
_cell.angle_alpha   90.00
_cell.angle_beta   90.00
_cell.angle_gamma   90.00
#
_symmetry.space_group_name_H-M   'P 1'
#
loop_
_entity.id
_entity.type
_entity.pdbx_description
1 polymer ?
#
loop_
_entity_poly.entity_id
_entity_poly.type
_entity_poly.pdbx_seq_one_letter_code
_entity_poly.pdbx_strand_id
1 'polypeptide(L)'
;MPKIIEIGTMLANKSNITIGILTDVHYAERDTIWSRYFRDSLSKVRSAISFFNQANPDFCVYLGDNIDKGPTREIELEYLMLIKSEYAKFNGIGHYVIGNHDLASFSKEQFLKICGSREKYYSFDYGPFHFIILDGCYNQDESDYDSGNFDWRYAYIPKIEQEWLIKDLQNSEKKAIIFVHQRLDDDNGLHGIGNSKTIRQILEDSGKVIAVFQGHDHFGAQNYINDINYFTFQAVVEGQGLENNSYSLIHIWNDGTIKIEGFGKQNNFS
;
A
#
# COMPACT_ATOMS: atom_id res chain seq x y z
N MET A 1 -10.34 -36.16 -45.15
CA MET A 1 -10.59 -36.10 -43.69
C MET A 1 -10.36 -34.67 -43.24
N PRO A 2 -11.34 -33.96 -42.71
CA PRO A 2 -11.11 -32.62 -42.17
C PRO A 2 -10.42 -32.73 -40.81
N LYS A 3 -9.36 -31.94 -40.61
CA LYS A 3 -8.70 -31.77 -39.32
C LYS A 3 -9.68 -31.18 -38.33
N ILE A 4 -9.91 -31.90 -37.23
CA ILE A 4 -10.56 -31.37 -36.04
C ILE A 4 -9.64 -30.28 -35.49
N ILE A 5 -10.10 -29.04 -35.53
CA ILE A 5 -9.52 -27.96 -34.76
C ILE A 5 -10.04 -28.17 -33.34
N GLU A 6 -9.15 -28.58 -32.43
CA GLU A 6 -9.45 -28.55 -31.00
C GLU A 6 -9.79 -27.11 -30.64
N ILE A 7 -11.08 -26.86 -30.38
CA ILE A 7 -11.55 -25.67 -29.69
C ILE A 7 -11.14 -25.91 -28.23
N GLY A 8 -9.87 -25.67 -27.93
CA GLY A 8 -9.41 -25.52 -26.57
C GLY A 8 -10.20 -24.37 -25.97
N THR A 9 -11.13 -24.70 -25.08
CA THR A 9 -11.74 -23.76 -24.16
C THR A 9 -10.63 -22.93 -23.54
N MET A 10 -10.47 -21.68 -23.99
CA MET A 10 -9.87 -20.63 -23.18
C MET A 10 -10.77 -20.51 -21.96
N LEU A 11 -10.50 -21.32 -20.94
CA LEU A 11 -10.79 -20.93 -19.58
C LEU A 11 -10.06 -19.60 -19.43
N ALA A 12 -10.81 -18.50 -19.42
CA ALA A 12 -10.29 -17.22 -19.00
C ALA A 12 -9.57 -17.50 -17.68
N ASN A 13 -8.24 -17.33 -17.68
CA ASN A 13 -7.40 -17.61 -16.52
C ASN A 13 -7.89 -16.67 -15.43
N LYS A 14 -8.77 -17.13 -14.55
CA LYS A 14 -9.23 -16.35 -13.40
C LYS A 14 -8.01 -16.08 -12.54
N SER A 15 -7.80 -14.83 -12.13
CA SER A 15 -6.79 -14.51 -11.12
C SER A 15 -7.06 -15.35 -9.88
N ASN A 16 -6.00 -15.79 -9.21
CA ASN A 16 -6.13 -16.59 -7.99
C ASN A 16 -6.28 -15.71 -6.76
N ILE A 17 -5.76 -14.48 -6.83
CA ILE A 17 -5.90 -13.48 -5.79
C ILE A 17 -6.24 -12.15 -6.45
N THR A 18 -7.24 -11.46 -5.91
CA THR A 18 -7.57 -10.07 -6.26
C THR A 18 -7.51 -9.21 -5.00
N ILE A 19 -6.75 -8.12 -5.04
CA ILE A 19 -6.49 -7.23 -3.89
C ILE A 19 -6.96 -5.82 -4.22
N GLY A 20 -7.79 -5.21 -3.37
CA GLY A 20 -8.14 -3.79 -3.50
C GLY A 20 -7.09 -2.88 -2.88
N ILE A 21 -6.67 -1.82 -3.56
CA ILE A 21 -5.64 -0.88 -3.07
C ILE A 21 -6.13 0.56 -3.08
N LEU A 22 -5.82 1.27 -1.99
CA LEU A 22 -5.92 2.72 -1.80
C LEU A 22 -4.64 3.21 -1.11
N THR A 23 -4.20 4.42 -1.43
CA THR A 23 -3.02 5.05 -0.81
C THR A 23 -3.20 6.57 -0.74
N ASP A 24 -2.51 7.21 0.19
CA ASP A 24 -2.35 8.67 0.23
C ASP A 24 -3.71 9.39 0.13
N VAL A 25 -4.61 9.00 1.04
CA VAL A 25 -5.95 9.57 1.18
C VAL A 25 -5.87 10.98 1.72
N HIS A 26 -4.99 11.25 2.67
CA HIS A 26 -4.78 12.58 3.25
C HIS A 26 -6.10 13.29 3.59
N TYR A 27 -7.07 12.61 4.20
CA TYR A 27 -8.31 13.31 4.55
C TYR A 27 -8.07 14.39 5.63
N ALA A 28 -8.57 15.59 5.37
CA ALA A 28 -8.62 16.68 6.34
C ALA A 28 -9.65 17.75 5.94
N GLU A 29 -10.29 18.39 6.93
CA GLU A 29 -11.20 19.52 6.71
C GLU A 29 -10.43 20.84 6.52
N ARG A 30 -9.63 20.91 5.45
CA ARG A 30 -8.80 22.08 5.13
C ARG A 30 -8.83 22.42 3.64
N ASP A 31 -8.42 23.64 3.32
CA ASP A 31 -8.39 24.13 1.95
C ASP A 31 -7.38 23.39 1.09
N THR A 32 -7.69 23.30 -0.20
CA THR A 32 -6.82 22.70 -1.22
C THR A 32 -5.45 23.36 -1.20
N ILE A 33 -4.41 22.54 -1.25
CA ILE A 33 -3.02 23.00 -1.35
C ILE A 33 -2.41 22.34 -2.57
N TRP A 34 -1.97 23.16 -3.52
CA TRP A 34 -1.50 22.71 -4.83
C TRP A 34 -2.57 21.83 -5.52
N SER A 35 -2.30 20.54 -5.66
CA SER A 35 -3.17 19.56 -6.28
C SER A 35 -3.86 18.63 -5.27
N ARG A 36 -3.65 18.81 -3.95
CA ARG A 36 -4.26 18.00 -2.88
C ARG A 36 -5.63 18.55 -2.47
N TYR A 37 -6.70 17.79 -2.73
CA TYR A 37 -8.09 18.11 -2.38
C TYR A 37 -8.54 17.30 -1.15
N PHE A 38 -8.06 17.69 0.02
CA PHE A 38 -8.22 16.96 1.30
C PHE A 38 -9.67 16.61 1.66
N ARG A 39 -10.62 17.51 1.43
CA ARG A 39 -12.05 17.30 1.74
C ARG A 39 -12.70 16.28 0.81
N ASP A 40 -12.25 16.22 -0.45
CA ASP A 40 -12.81 15.34 -1.47
C ASP A 40 -12.45 13.88 -1.19
N SER A 41 -11.32 13.63 -0.50
CA SER A 41 -10.82 12.31 -0.13
C SER A 41 -11.87 11.44 0.56
N LEU A 42 -12.75 11.99 1.40
CA LEU A 42 -13.81 11.22 2.04
C LEU A 42 -14.80 10.63 1.03
N SER A 43 -15.24 11.44 0.05
CA SER A 43 -16.15 10.99 -1.00
C SER A 43 -15.48 9.97 -1.93
N LYS A 44 -14.18 10.17 -2.20
CA LYS A 44 -13.34 9.27 -3.00
C LYS A 44 -13.17 7.91 -2.32
N VAL A 45 -12.88 7.88 -1.02
CA VAL A 45 -12.81 6.64 -0.22
C VAL A 45 -14.15 5.92 -0.23
N ARG A 46 -15.27 6.62 0.02
CA ARG A 46 -16.62 6.03 -0.04
C ARG A 46 -16.90 5.36 -1.39
N SER A 47 -16.53 6.02 -2.49
CA SER A 47 -16.69 5.48 -3.84
C SER A 47 -15.84 4.23 -4.04
N ALA A 48 -14.57 4.24 -3.61
CA ALA A 48 -13.67 3.10 -3.74
C ALA A 48 -14.12 1.90 -2.90
N ILE A 49 -14.54 2.11 -1.65
CA ILE A 49 -15.06 1.03 -0.79
C ILE A 49 -16.37 0.45 -1.35
N SER A 50 -17.27 1.29 -1.88
CA SER A 50 -18.47 0.81 -2.57
C SER A 50 -18.12 -0.04 -3.79
N PHE A 51 -17.12 0.38 -4.56
CA PHE A 51 -16.62 -0.38 -5.69
C PHE A 51 -16.00 -1.72 -5.26
N PHE A 52 -15.15 -1.73 -4.22
CA PHE A 52 -14.55 -2.97 -3.71
C PHE A 52 -15.61 -3.95 -3.22
N ASN A 53 -16.68 -3.49 -2.58
CA ASN A 53 -17.80 -4.37 -2.20
C ASN A 53 -18.52 -4.99 -3.41
N GLN A 54 -18.50 -4.34 -4.58
CA GLN A 54 -19.05 -4.91 -5.82
C GLN A 54 -18.06 -5.85 -6.51
N ALA A 55 -16.77 -5.49 -6.52
CA ALA A 55 -15.71 -6.28 -7.12
C ALA A 55 -15.34 -7.52 -6.29
N ASN A 56 -15.63 -7.50 -4.98
CA ASN A 56 -15.37 -8.56 -4.00
C ASN A 56 -13.91 -9.09 -4.08
N PRO A 57 -12.89 -8.22 -3.87
CA PRO A 57 -11.52 -8.69 -3.74
C PRO A 57 -11.36 -9.56 -2.49
N ASP A 58 -10.34 -10.40 -2.47
CA ASP A 58 -10.04 -11.30 -1.36
C ASP A 58 -9.71 -10.55 -0.07
N PHE A 59 -9.01 -9.42 -0.21
CA PHE A 59 -8.74 -8.45 0.84
C PHE A 59 -8.37 -7.09 0.24
N CYS A 60 -8.30 -6.07 1.09
CA CYS A 60 -7.80 -4.74 0.73
C CYS A 60 -6.52 -4.41 1.50
N VAL A 61 -5.67 -3.56 0.92
CA VAL A 61 -4.53 -2.95 1.61
C VAL A 61 -4.63 -1.42 1.47
N TYR A 62 -4.56 -0.73 2.61
CA TYR A 62 -4.53 0.72 2.72
C TYR A 62 -3.08 1.14 2.95
N LEU A 63 -2.42 1.66 1.91
CA LEU A 63 -0.96 1.81 1.80
C LEU A 63 -0.37 2.99 2.59
N GLY A 64 -1.10 3.56 3.54
CA GLY A 64 -0.64 4.65 4.42
C GLY A 64 -1.10 6.04 3.98
N ASP A 65 -0.78 7.02 4.84
CA ASP A 65 -1.14 8.44 4.70
C ASP A 65 -2.66 8.64 4.56
N ASN A 66 -3.40 8.14 5.55
CA ASN A 66 -4.87 8.08 5.54
C ASN A 66 -5.51 9.44 5.83
N ILE A 67 -4.86 10.26 6.65
CA ILE A 67 -5.30 11.59 7.04
C ILE A 67 -4.19 12.62 6.83
N ASP A 68 -4.55 13.90 6.80
CA ASP A 68 -3.60 15.01 6.83
C ASP A 68 -3.81 15.87 8.09
N LYS A 69 -2.93 16.85 8.28
CA LYS A 69 -2.86 17.70 9.45
C LYS A 69 -4.16 18.49 9.67
N GLY A 70 -4.67 18.40 10.89
CA GLY A 70 -5.77 19.17 11.44
C GLY A 70 -5.29 20.30 12.34
N PRO A 71 -6.23 21.11 12.86
CA PRO A 71 -5.90 22.20 13.79
C PRO A 71 -5.48 21.71 15.18
N THR A 72 -5.98 20.53 15.61
CA THR A 72 -5.62 19.89 16.87
C THR A 72 -5.57 18.37 16.70
N ARG A 73 -4.94 17.70 17.66
CA ARG A 73 -4.86 16.24 17.73
C ARG A 73 -6.24 15.58 17.85
N GLU A 74 -7.17 16.21 18.56
CA GLU A 74 -8.55 15.72 18.72
C GLU A 74 -9.27 15.69 17.37
N ILE A 75 -9.09 16.73 16.55
CA ILE A 75 -9.67 16.80 15.21
C ILE A 75 -9.00 15.78 14.26
N GLU A 76 -7.69 15.59 14.35
CA GLU A 76 -7.02 14.53 13.57
C GLU A 76 -7.49 13.12 13.99
N LEU A 77 -7.84 12.92 15.26
CA LEU A 77 -8.44 11.67 15.73
C LEU A 77 -9.82 11.47 15.11
N GLU A 78 -10.64 12.52 15.02
CA GLU A 78 -11.93 12.48 14.32
C GLU A 78 -11.75 12.13 12.84
N TYR A 79 -10.77 12.71 12.16
CA TYR A 79 -10.45 12.38 10.76
C TYR A 79 -10.08 10.89 10.61
N LEU A 80 -9.20 10.38 11.47
CA LEU A 80 -8.73 9.00 11.38
C LEU A 80 -9.87 8.02 11.70
N MET A 81 -10.67 8.31 12.73
CA MET A 81 -11.86 7.52 13.06
C MET A 81 -12.88 7.52 11.92
N LEU A 82 -13.07 8.65 11.24
CA LEU A 82 -13.96 8.76 10.10
C LEU A 82 -13.49 7.89 8.93
N ILE A 83 -12.24 8.04 8.48
CA ILE A 83 -11.68 7.23 7.38
C ILE A 83 -11.68 5.74 7.74
N LYS A 84 -11.26 5.39 8.95
CA LYS A 84 -11.35 4.01 9.45
C LYS A 84 -12.79 3.48 9.40
N SER A 85 -13.79 4.30 9.77
CA SER A 85 -15.19 3.87 9.72
C SER A 85 -15.68 3.62 8.30
N GLU A 86 -15.14 4.33 7.31
CA GLU A 86 -15.44 4.09 5.90
C GLU A 86 -14.76 2.81 5.40
N TYR A 87 -13.48 2.59 5.75
CA TYR A 87 -12.79 1.33 5.46
C TYR A 87 -13.48 0.12 6.09
N ALA A 88 -14.03 0.25 7.29
CA ALA A 88 -14.75 -0.82 7.97
C ALA A 88 -16.08 -1.21 7.28
N LYS A 89 -16.55 -0.45 6.28
CA LYS A 89 -17.70 -0.81 5.44
C LYS A 89 -17.33 -1.79 4.32
N PHE A 90 -16.04 -2.06 4.10
CA PHE A 90 -15.61 -3.14 3.21
C PHE A 90 -15.99 -4.49 3.82
N ASN A 91 -16.65 -5.35 3.03
CA ASN A 91 -17.13 -6.67 3.44
C ASN A 91 -16.01 -7.72 3.35
N GLY A 92 -14.86 -7.44 3.98
CA GLY A 92 -13.69 -8.31 3.93
C GLY A 92 -12.59 -7.85 4.87
N ILE A 93 -11.39 -8.39 4.68
CA ILE A 93 -10.23 -8.04 5.50
C ILE A 93 -9.52 -6.83 4.89
N GLY A 94 -9.24 -5.81 5.71
CA GLY A 94 -8.44 -4.65 5.34
C GLY A 94 -7.14 -4.62 6.13
N HIS A 95 -6.01 -4.62 5.42
CA HIS A 95 -4.67 -4.48 5.99
C HIS A 95 -4.23 -3.01 5.93
N TYR A 96 -3.53 -2.55 6.95
CA TYR A 96 -3.02 -1.18 7.04
C TYR A 96 -1.50 -1.19 6.94
N VAL A 97 -0.97 -0.31 6.11
CA VAL A 97 0.43 0.11 6.10
C VAL A 97 0.50 1.48 6.78
N ILE A 98 1.55 1.70 7.58
CA ILE A 98 1.76 2.98 8.25
C ILE A 98 2.41 3.95 7.26
N GLY A 99 1.78 5.11 7.06
CA GLY A 99 2.39 6.25 6.37
C GLY A 99 2.91 7.30 7.35
N ASN A 100 3.74 8.21 6.87
CA ASN A 100 4.35 9.25 7.71
C ASN A 100 3.32 10.29 8.20
N HIS A 101 2.33 10.66 7.39
CA HIS A 101 1.27 11.58 7.80
C HIS A 101 0.31 10.95 8.85
N ASP A 102 0.20 9.63 8.88
CA ASP A 102 -0.56 8.93 9.93
C ASP A 102 0.03 9.15 11.33
N LEU A 103 1.32 9.51 11.41
CA LEU A 103 2.08 9.70 12.66
C LEU A 103 2.31 11.18 13.01
N ALA A 104 1.56 12.08 12.36
CA ALA A 104 1.69 13.52 12.60
C ALA A 104 1.27 13.93 14.02
N SER A 105 0.18 13.37 14.54
CA SER A 105 -0.28 13.60 15.92
C SER A 105 -0.34 12.33 16.78
N PHE A 106 0.10 11.20 16.24
CA PHE A 106 0.00 9.91 16.90
C PHE A 106 1.35 9.20 16.91
N SER A 107 1.63 8.49 18.01
CA SER A 107 2.65 7.46 17.99
C SER A 107 2.18 6.27 17.16
N LYS A 108 3.10 5.41 16.70
CA LYS A 108 2.75 4.17 15.98
C LYS A 108 1.78 3.31 16.79
N GLU A 109 2.02 3.15 18.09
CA GLU A 109 1.14 2.37 18.97
C GLU A 109 -0.29 2.94 19.00
N GLN A 110 -0.43 4.26 19.07
CA GLN A 110 -1.72 4.91 19.07
C GLN A 110 -2.44 4.74 17.74
N PHE A 111 -1.75 4.99 16.62
CA PHE A 111 -2.30 4.79 15.27
C PHE A 111 -2.79 3.35 15.08
N LEU A 112 -1.94 2.36 15.38
CA LEU A 112 -2.28 0.94 15.27
C LEU A 112 -3.51 0.58 16.12
N LYS A 113 -3.53 1.02 17.39
CA LYS A 113 -4.66 0.80 18.29
C LYS A 113 -5.96 1.43 17.76
N ILE A 114 -5.89 2.63 17.20
CA ILE A 114 -7.04 3.31 16.60
C ILE A 114 -7.54 2.52 15.39
N CYS A 115 -6.64 2.13 14.48
CA CYS A 115 -6.96 1.37 13.27
C CYS A 115 -7.40 -0.08 13.56
N GLY A 116 -7.09 -0.61 14.74
CA GLY A 116 -7.34 -2.01 15.10
C GLY A 116 -6.30 -2.98 14.55
N SER A 117 -5.15 -2.47 14.08
CA SER A 117 -3.98 -3.27 13.75
C SER A 117 -3.15 -3.51 15.01
N ARG A 118 -2.45 -4.64 15.09
CA ARG A 118 -1.68 -5.02 16.29
C ARG A 118 -0.17 -4.83 16.14
N GLU A 119 0.34 -4.92 14.93
CA GLU A 119 1.78 -4.96 14.66
C GLU A 119 2.16 -3.90 13.63
N LYS A 120 3.37 -3.33 13.77
CA LYS A 120 3.92 -2.31 12.85
C LYS A 120 4.21 -2.90 11.47
N TYR A 121 4.76 -4.11 11.47
CA TYR A 121 5.08 -4.93 10.32
C TYR A 121 4.70 -6.37 10.66
N TYR A 122 4.24 -7.13 9.68
CA TYR A 122 3.82 -8.52 9.87
C TYR A 122 3.68 -9.21 8.51
N SER A 123 3.51 -10.53 8.54
CA SER A 123 3.29 -11.33 7.34
C SER A 123 2.09 -12.26 7.50
N PHE A 124 1.55 -12.69 6.37
CA PHE A 124 0.48 -13.69 6.33
C PHE A 124 0.48 -14.42 4.99
N ASP A 125 -0.03 -15.64 5.02
CA ASP A 125 -0.21 -16.45 3.83
C ASP A 125 -1.64 -16.30 3.29
N TYR A 126 -1.79 -16.14 1.98
CA TYR A 126 -3.07 -16.26 1.31
C TYR A 126 -2.89 -17.01 -0.01
N GLY A 127 -3.58 -18.14 -0.15
CA GLY A 127 -3.36 -19.05 -1.27
C GLY A 127 -1.89 -19.47 -1.41
N PRO A 128 -1.30 -19.41 -2.62
CA PRO A 128 0.08 -19.83 -2.86
C PRO A 128 1.12 -18.72 -2.60
N PHE A 129 0.70 -17.55 -2.11
CA PHE A 129 1.58 -16.40 -1.89
C PHE A 129 1.73 -16.08 -0.40
N HIS A 130 2.87 -15.47 -0.09
CA HIS A 130 3.21 -14.92 1.20
C HIS A 130 3.20 -13.39 1.09
N PHE A 131 2.46 -12.70 1.95
CA PHE A 131 2.29 -11.26 1.92
C PHE A 131 2.94 -10.65 3.15
N ILE A 132 3.69 -9.57 2.94
CA ILE A 132 4.49 -8.92 3.98
C ILE A 132 4.13 -7.43 4.00
N ILE A 133 3.75 -6.93 5.17
CA ILE A 133 3.59 -5.50 5.45
C ILE A 133 4.86 -5.02 6.16
N LEU A 134 5.51 -3.99 5.62
CA LEU A 134 6.66 -3.32 6.24
C LEU A 134 6.29 -1.93 6.78
N ASP A 135 7.09 -1.46 7.73
CA ASP A 135 7.02 -0.12 8.32
C ASP A 135 8.29 0.68 7.98
N GLY A 136 8.16 1.69 7.12
CA GLY A 136 9.27 2.58 6.74
C GLY A 136 9.38 3.85 7.60
N CYS A 137 8.47 4.05 8.56
CA CYS A 137 8.35 5.30 9.32
C CYS A 137 9.31 5.37 10.50
N TYR A 138 10.61 5.33 10.23
CA TYR A 138 11.67 5.49 11.23
C TYR A 138 12.67 6.58 10.82
N ASN A 139 13.27 7.20 11.83
CA ASN A 139 14.39 8.10 11.64
C ASN A 139 15.66 7.30 11.27
N GLN A 140 16.66 7.98 10.72
CA GLN A 140 17.94 7.34 10.35
C GLN A 140 18.70 6.74 11.54
N ASP A 141 18.46 7.25 12.75
CA ASP A 141 18.98 6.68 14.00
C ASP A 141 18.18 5.47 14.52
N GLU A 142 17.26 4.95 13.69
CA GLU A 142 16.36 3.83 13.96
C GLU A 142 15.28 4.10 15.03
N SER A 143 15.15 5.34 15.50
CA SER A 143 14.03 5.72 16.38
C SER A 143 12.69 5.76 15.62
N ASP A 144 11.60 5.39 16.29
CA ASP A 144 10.26 5.47 15.74
C ASP A 144 9.93 6.93 15.36
N TYR A 145 9.21 7.11 14.26
CA TYR A 145 8.41 8.32 14.08
C TYR A 145 7.37 8.39 15.20
N ASP A 146 7.30 9.56 15.84
CA ASP A 146 6.41 9.75 16.98
C ASP A 146 5.85 11.17 17.01
N SER A 147 4.53 11.28 16.90
CA SER A 147 3.75 12.47 17.28
C SER A 147 4.35 13.79 16.75
N GLY A 148 4.62 13.84 15.44
CA GLY A 148 5.12 15.04 14.76
C GLY A 148 6.65 15.14 14.70
N ASN A 149 7.38 14.21 15.32
CA ASN A 149 8.80 13.99 15.09
C ASN A 149 9.01 13.16 13.82
N PHE A 150 8.59 13.70 12.67
CA PHE A 150 8.82 13.11 11.37
C PHE A 150 9.08 14.18 10.31
N ASP A 151 9.89 13.81 9.32
CA ASP A 151 10.02 14.53 8.05
C ASP A 151 9.65 13.52 6.97
N TRP A 152 8.66 13.86 6.15
CA TRP A 152 8.14 12.95 5.11
C TRP A 152 9.23 12.51 4.12
N ARG A 153 10.32 13.28 3.98
CA ARG A 153 11.44 12.98 3.06
C ARG A 153 12.44 11.98 3.61
N TYR A 154 12.38 11.73 4.92
CA TYR A 154 13.20 10.73 5.56
C TYR A 154 12.33 9.51 5.80
N ALA A 155 12.94 8.34 5.71
CA ALA A 155 12.33 7.07 6.04
C ALA A 155 13.47 6.06 6.21
N TYR A 156 13.25 5.06 7.04
CA TYR A 156 14.25 4.06 7.35
C TYR A 156 13.55 2.78 7.78
N ILE A 157 14.14 1.62 7.49
CA ILE A 157 13.71 0.35 8.08
C ILE A 157 14.78 -0.11 9.06
N PRO A 158 14.48 -0.22 10.37
CA PRO A 158 15.48 -0.48 11.40
C PRO A 158 16.03 -1.90 11.31
N LYS A 159 17.18 -2.16 11.94
CA LYS A 159 17.81 -3.49 11.89
C LYS A 159 16.92 -4.60 12.45
N ILE A 160 16.14 -4.30 13.48
CA ILE A 160 15.24 -5.29 14.09
C ILE A 160 14.17 -5.78 13.09
N GLU A 161 13.66 -4.88 12.24
CA GLU A 161 12.71 -5.24 11.20
C GLU A 161 13.39 -5.95 10.03
N GLN A 162 14.61 -5.56 9.66
CA GLN A 162 15.43 -6.27 8.68
C GLN A 162 15.71 -7.73 9.10
N GLU A 163 16.12 -7.94 10.34
CA GLU A 163 16.38 -9.27 10.90
C GLU A 163 15.12 -10.12 10.95
N TRP A 164 13.97 -9.52 11.25
CA TRP A 164 12.68 -10.17 11.19
C TRP A 164 12.34 -10.56 9.75
N LEU A 165 12.45 -9.63 8.80
CA LEU A 165 12.14 -9.84 7.38
C LEU A 165 12.96 -10.99 6.77
N ILE A 166 14.26 -11.05 7.09
CA ILE A 166 15.13 -12.15 6.65
C ILE A 166 14.61 -13.49 7.16
N LYS A 167 14.27 -13.59 8.46
CA LYS A 167 13.76 -14.83 9.07
C LYS A 167 12.39 -15.21 8.49
N ASP A 168 11.52 -14.24 8.30
CA ASP A 168 10.18 -14.42 7.75
C ASP A 168 10.24 -14.99 6.32
N LEU A 169 11.04 -14.37 5.45
CA LEU A 169 11.30 -14.87 4.09
C LEU A 169 11.99 -16.24 4.08
N GLN A 170 12.87 -16.54 5.04
CA GLN A 170 13.48 -17.87 5.15
C GLN A 170 12.47 -18.96 5.54
N ASN A 171 11.49 -18.62 6.39
CA ASN A 171 10.52 -19.58 6.94
C ASN A 171 9.36 -19.90 5.98
N SER A 172 9.16 -19.13 4.91
CA SER A 172 8.11 -19.37 3.92
C SER A 172 8.68 -19.95 2.62
N GLU A 173 8.11 -21.04 2.11
CA GLU A 173 8.49 -21.61 0.79
C GLU A 173 7.75 -20.95 -0.38
N LYS A 174 6.90 -19.95 -0.11
CA LYS A 174 6.03 -19.31 -1.10
C LYS A 174 6.72 -18.12 -1.77
N LYS A 175 6.24 -17.75 -2.95
CA LYS A 175 6.55 -16.45 -3.56
C LYS A 175 6.00 -15.34 -2.66
N ALA A 176 6.77 -14.26 -2.50
CA ALA A 176 6.49 -13.19 -1.58
C ALA A 176 6.12 -11.87 -2.29
N ILE A 177 5.22 -11.12 -1.66
CA ILE A 177 4.75 -9.81 -2.10
C ILE A 177 4.85 -8.84 -0.92
N ILE A 178 5.47 -7.70 -1.16
CA ILE A 178 5.72 -6.69 -0.12
C ILE A 178 4.75 -5.53 -0.29
N PHE A 179 4.25 -4.99 0.82
CA PHE A 179 3.60 -3.70 0.91
C PHE A 179 4.37 -2.79 1.87
N VAL A 180 4.63 -1.55 1.44
CA VAL A 180 5.35 -0.55 2.22
C VAL A 180 4.90 0.84 1.76
N HIS A 181 4.86 1.84 2.64
CA HIS A 181 4.39 3.17 2.21
C HIS A 181 5.42 3.88 1.32
N GLN A 182 6.64 4.08 1.83
CA GLN A 182 7.71 4.76 1.10
C GLN A 182 8.36 3.87 0.04
N ARG A 183 8.98 4.49 -0.97
CA ARG A 183 9.53 3.77 -2.13
C ARG A 183 10.80 3.01 -1.77
N LEU A 184 10.91 1.77 -2.25
CA LEU A 184 12.15 0.98 -2.18
C LEU A 184 13.00 1.10 -3.46
N ASP A 185 12.45 1.65 -4.53
CA ASP A 185 13.09 1.81 -5.84
C ASP A 185 13.55 3.25 -6.14
N ASP A 186 13.53 4.14 -5.15
CA ASP A 186 13.90 5.55 -5.27
C ASP A 186 15.19 5.90 -4.51
N ASP A 187 16.31 5.31 -4.94
CA ASP A 187 17.61 5.39 -4.24
C ASP A 187 18.14 6.81 -3.98
N ASN A 188 17.73 7.78 -4.81
CA ASN A 188 18.27 9.15 -4.78
C ASN A 188 17.18 10.23 -4.74
N GLY A 189 15.91 9.84 -4.68
CA GLY A 189 14.80 10.77 -4.61
C GLY A 189 14.34 11.03 -3.19
N LEU A 190 13.35 11.92 -3.07
CA LEU A 190 12.82 12.39 -1.79
C LEU A 190 11.75 11.45 -1.22
N HIS A 191 11.34 10.42 -1.97
CA HIS A 191 10.25 9.53 -1.59
C HIS A 191 10.77 8.13 -1.20
N GLY A 192 12.08 7.93 -1.27
CA GLY A 192 12.73 6.66 -0.99
C GLY A 192 13.06 6.42 0.48
N ILE A 193 13.05 5.16 0.89
CA ILE A 193 13.63 4.74 2.17
C ILE A 193 15.15 4.94 2.12
N GLY A 194 15.74 5.56 3.15
CA GLY A 194 17.15 5.93 3.19
C GLY A 194 18.12 4.73 3.11
N ASN A 195 17.71 3.56 3.61
CA ASN A 195 18.42 2.29 3.44
C ASN A 195 17.74 1.34 2.43
N SER A 196 16.96 1.86 1.48
CA SER A 196 16.25 1.09 0.45
C SER A 196 17.13 0.05 -0.25
N LYS A 197 18.38 0.37 -0.61
CA LYS A 197 19.33 -0.58 -1.21
C LYS A 197 19.58 -1.81 -0.33
N THR A 198 19.74 -1.62 0.98
CA THR A 198 19.92 -2.73 1.93
C THR A 198 18.67 -3.59 2.00
N ILE A 199 17.49 -2.96 2.02
CA ILE A 199 16.22 -3.68 2.04
C ILE A 199 16.02 -4.45 0.74
N ARG A 200 16.26 -3.83 -0.42
CA ARG A 200 16.19 -4.51 -1.72
C ARG A 200 17.15 -5.68 -1.78
N GLN A 201 18.37 -5.57 -1.27
CA GLN A 201 19.29 -6.71 -1.20
C GLN A 201 18.70 -7.88 -0.40
N ILE A 202 18.03 -7.63 0.73
CA ILE A 202 17.33 -8.68 1.49
C ILE A 202 16.23 -9.35 0.65
N LEU A 203 15.45 -8.55 -0.08
CA LEU A 203 14.39 -9.08 -0.95
C LEU A 203 14.97 -9.93 -2.08
N GLU A 204 16.03 -9.45 -2.73
CA GLU A 204 16.73 -10.10 -3.84
C GLU A 204 17.41 -11.41 -3.40
N ASP A 205 18.14 -11.39 -2.28
CA ASP A 205 18.84 -12.55 -1.72
C ASP A 205 17.88 -13.68 -1.33
N SER A 206 16.61 -13.35 -1.03
CA SER A 206 15.60 -14.36 -0.73
C SER A 206 15.25 -15.23 -1.94
N GLY A 207 15.36 -14.69 -3.16
CA GLY A 207 14.88 -15.32 -4.40
C GLY A 207 13.36 -15.57 -4.45
N LYS A 208 12.59 -15.07 -3.47
CA LYS A 208 11.15 -15.35 -3.32
C LYS A 208 10.26 -14.16 -3.66
N VAL A 209 10.75 -12.95 -3.46
CA VAL A 209 9.97 -11.73 -3.66
C VAL A 209 9.78 -11.46 -5.15
N ILE A 210 8.55 -11.18 -5.58
CA ILE A 210 8.23 -10.91 -6.99
C ILE A 210 7.67 -9.51 -7.24
N ALA A 211 7.14 -8.87 -6.20
CA ALA A 211 6.60 -7.52 -6.29
C ALA A 211 6.64 -6.76 -4.96
N VAL A 212 6.77 -5.44 -5.09
CA VAL A 212 6.60 -4.44 -4.03
C VAL A 212 5.51 -3.46 -4.47
N PHE A 213 4.53 -3.28 -3.60
CA PHE A 213 3.42 -2.34 -3.76
C PHE A 213 3.59 -1.20 -2.76
N GLN A 214 3.63 0.04 -3.27
CA GLN A 214 4.05 1.21 -2.48
C GLN A 214 3.29 2.48 -2.86
N GLY A 215 3.31 3.49 -1.99
CA GLY A 215 2.61 4.77 -2.17
C GLY A 215 3.56 5.95 -2.12
N HIS A 216 3.18 6.99 -1.38
CA HIS A 216 4.01 8.13 -0.97
C HIS A 216 4.40 9.12 -2.08
N ASP A 217 4.82 8.64 -3.24
CA ASP A 217 5.01 9.47 -4.44
C ASP A 217 3.70 9.50 -5.24
N HIS A 218 2.93 10.58 -5.01
CA HIS A 218 1.54 10.73 -5.44
C HIS A 218 1.29 10.55 -6.94
N PHE A 219 2.32 10.69 -7.78
CA PHE A 219 2.21 10.57 -9.25
C PHE A 219 2.22 9.13 -9.74
N GLY A 220 2.65 8.19 -8.88
CA GLY A 220 2.84 6.79 -9.23
C GLY A 220 4.04 6.55 -10.15
N ALA A 221 4.42 5.28 -10.24
CA ALA A 221 5.58 4.83 -10.98
C ALA A 221 5.51 3.30 -11.14
N GLN A 222 6.26 2.79 -12.11
CA GLN A 222 6.58 1.37 -12.21
C GLN A 222 8.08 1.23 -12.46
N ASN A 223 8.70 0.26 -11.80
CA ASN A 223 10.08 -0.10 -12.02
C ASN A 223 10.27 -1.62 -11.93
N TYR A 224 11.36 -2.13 -12.50
CA TYR A 224 11.72 -3.54 -12.46
C TYR A 224 13.21 -3.66 -12.18
N ILE A 225 13.56 -4.26 -11.05
CA ILE A 225 14.94 -4.35 -10.57
C ILE A 225 15.19 -5.77 -10.07
N ASN A 226 16.22 -6.43 -10.59
CA ASN A 226 16.68 -7.74 -10.12
C ASN A 226 15.54 -8.77 -9.93
N ASP A 227 14.69 -8.87 -10.95
CA ASP A 227 13.52 -9.77 -11.01
C ASP A 227 12.36 -9.46 -10.04
N ILE A 228 12.36 -8.26 -9.46
CA ILE A 228 11.28 -7.75 -8.61
C ILE A 228 10.60 -6.56 -9.29
N ASN A 229 9.26 -6.59 -9.37
CA ASN A 229 8.46 -5.45 -9.83
C ASN A 229 8.21 -4.47 -8.67
N TYR A 230 8.32 -3.18 -8.93
CA TYR A 230 7.98 -2.12 -7.97
C TYR A 230 6.87 -1.27 -8.58
N PHE A 231 5.74 -1.17 -7.88
CA PHE A 231 4.60 -0.37 -8.32
C PHE A 231 4.27 0.67 -7.28
N THR A 232 4.44 1.93 -7.65
CA THR A 232 4.00 3.08 -6.86
C THR A 232 2.60 3.49 -7.33
N PHE A 233 1.63 3.48 -6.41
CA PHE A 233 0.25 3.83 -6.67
C PHE A 233 0.03 5.34 -6.61
N GLN A 234 -0.91 5.83 -7.41
CA GLN A 234 -1.30 7.23 -7.44
C GLN A 234 -2.19 7.58 -6.25
N ALA A 235 -1.96 8.75 -5.67
CA ALA A 235 -2.63 9.18 -4.46
C ALA A 235 -4.12 9.50 -4.69
N VAL A 236 -4.94 9.19 -3.69
CA VAL A 236 -6.37 9.50 -3.69
C VAL A 236 -6.62 11.00 -3.54
N VAL A 237 -5.79 11.71 -2.77
CA VAL A 237 -5.99 13.14 -2.49
C VAL A 237 -5.85 14.05 -3.72
N GLU A 238 -5.20 13.57 -4.78
CA GLU A 238 -4.88 14.38 -5.96
C GLU A 238 -6.10 14.69 -6.83
N GLY A 239 -6.24 15.94 -7.26
CA GLY A 239 -7.30 16.42 -8.14
C GLY A 239 -8.70 16.51 -7.51
N GLN A 240 -9.56 17.33 -8.10
CA GLN A 240 -10.90 17.60 -7.58
C GLN A 240 -11.91 16.50 -7.95
N GLY A 241 -12.85 16.16 -7.09
CA GLY A 241 -14.00 15.34 -7.46
C GLY A 241 -13.68 13.86 -7.71
N LEU A 242 -14.74 13.07 -7.95
CA LEU A 242 -14.65 11.61 -8.07
C LEU A 242 -13.97 11.15 -9.37
N GLU A 243 -14.03 11.96 -10.42
CA GLU A 243 -13.35 11.71 -11.70
C GLU A 243 -11.81 11.74 -11.57
N ASN A 244 -11.30 12.35 -10.50
CA ASN A 244 -9.88 12.36 -10.14
C ASN A 244 -9.56 11.40 -8.97
N ASN A 245 -10.43 10.44 -8.66
CA ASN A 245 -10.11 9.40 -7.68
C ASN A 245 -9.01 8.46 -8.19
N SER A 246 -8.31 7.76 -7.29
CA SER A 246 -7.25 6.78 -7.62
C SER A 246 -7.38 5.56 -6.71
N TYR A 247 -7.67 4.41 -7.29
CA TYR A 247 -7.71 3.12 -6.59
C TYR A 247 -7.49 1.98 -7.58
N SER A 248 -7.14 0.79 -7.09
CA SER A 248 -6.84 -0.36 -7.97
C SER A 248 -7.45 -1.67 -7.51
N LEU A 249 -7.56 -2.60 -8.45
CA LEU A 249 -7.52 -4.03 -8.20
C LEU A 249 -6.18 -4.58 -8.69
N ILE A 250 -5.44 -5.26 -7.82
CA ILE A 250 -4.29 -6.07 -8.21
C ILE A 250 -4.80 -7.48 -8.44
N HIS A 251 -4.49 -8.05 -9.60
CA HIS A 251 -4.80 -9.42 -9.96
C HIS A 251 -3.52 -10.23 -10.04
N ILE A 252 -3.48 -11.37 -9.34
CA ILE A 252 -2.28 -12.22 -9.24
C ILE A 252 -2.63 -13.65 -9.65
N TRP A 253 -1.85 -14.21 -10.58
CA TRP A 253 -1.98 -15.59 -11.05
C TRP A 253 -0.92 -16.50 -10.44
N ASN A 254 -1.13 -17.82 -10.46
CA ASN A 254 -0.28 -18.81 -9.76
C ASN A 254 1.16 -18.84 -10.28
N ASP A 255 1.37 -18.45 -11.53
CA ASP A 255 2.70 -18.34 -12.12
C ASP A 255 3.47 -17.11 -11.61
N GLY A 256 2.81 -16.19 -10.92
CA GLY A 256 3.36 -14.93 -10.45
C GLY A 256 3.11 -13.75 -11.39
N THR A 257 2.32 -13.94 -12.46
CA THR A 257 1.86 -12.81 -13.29
C THR A 257 1.04 -11.86 -12.43
N ILE A 258 1.27 -10.57 -12.59
CA ILE A 258 0.59 -9.50 -11.86
C ILE A 258 0.01 -8.52 -12.88
N LYS A 259 -1.26 -8.15 -12.69
CA LYS A 259 -1.90 -7.06 -13.43
C LYS A 259 -2.50 -6.09 -12.43
N ILE A 260 -2.24 -4.81 -12.60
CA ILE A 260 -2.89 -3.74 -11.87
C ILE A 260 -3.95 -3.13 -12.77
N GLU A 261 -5.20 -3.26 -12.36
CA GLU A 261 -6.34 -2.59 -12.95
C GLU A 261 -6.63 -1.32 -12.16
N GLY A 262 -6.30 -0.17 -12.74
CA GLY A 262 -6.46 1.15 -12.14
C GLY A 262 -7.79 1.81 -12.51
N PHE A 263 -8.36 2.55 -11.56
CA PHE A 263 -9.60 3.30 -11.72
C PHE A 263 -9.38 4.79 -11.46
N GLY A 264 -10.11 5.63 -12.20
CA GLY A 264 -9.96 7.08 -12.17
C GLY A 264 -8.62 7.52 -12.76
N LYS A 265 -7.73 8.09 -11.94
CA LYS A 265 -6.40 8.54 -12.36
C LYS A 265 -5.31 7.51 -12.14
N GLN A 266 -5.62 6.41 -11.48
CA GLN A 266 -4.68 5.31 -11.31
C GLN A 266 -4.40 4.62 -12.65
N ASN A 267 -3.12 4.48 -12.98
CA ASN A 267 -2.68 3.81 -14.20
C ASN A 267 -2.89 2.29 -14.10
N ASN A 268 -3.10 1.66 -15.25
CA ASN A 268 -3.01 0.22 -15.38
C ASN A 268 -1.55 -0.20 -15.54
N PHE A 269 -1.20 -1.36 -14.98
CA PHE A 269 0.09 -2.00 -15.19
C PHE A 269 -0.13 -3.49 -15.52
N SER A 270 0.73 -4.06 -16.37
CA SER A 270 0.63 -5.46 -16.82
C SER A 270 2.00 -6.04 -17.10
#